data_AF-A0A3R9ZFA7-F1
#
_entry.id   AF-A0A3R9ZFA7-F1
#
_cell.length_a   1.000
_cell.length_b   1.000
_cell.length_c   1.000
_cell.angle_alpha   90.00
_cell.angle_beta   90.00
_cell.angle_gamma   90.00
#
_symmetry.space_group_name_H-M   'P 1'
#
loop_
_entity.id
_entity.type
_entity.pdbx_description
1 polymer ?
#
loop_
_entity_poly.entity_id
_entity_poly.type
_entity_poly.pdbx_seq_one_letter_code
_entity_poly.pdbx_strand_id
1 'polypeptide(L)'
;MRTPEIFIRAADWAHARDFGCPAGIGLRRVLLELTGPPRVGACTLHAPVPLPASWQVREVVVSWPATSPGVDIVVLVHPDPLPAAARSRIALGLQEVIVVRQLPEEPPFPAGLLPAVRSRLLHGEIRALAARHPRLADELLALAGPAPTITRTPRVAVISPDPDTRVELPGIDIADDAHVDAVLAVAPPGGWTTADHPTLADAARRAGRLVSTAPLPAGIPGTLVPPGRPPVEAVRHALTLPADPLPDARPGTWLRAAEQLERRRRVLLDTHLTDLVTRRAVGELAQLAHEQGLPPSSPPRLREQLGQALLMAFVVGLAACRAVWAAGPLAAATAGMLAALAAGGLRWWRGRREAQSRWAAEEAARLRRAPEHAPAVWLRRTLAKELT
;
A
#
# COMPACT_ATOMS: atom_id res chain seq x y z
N MET A 1 17.48 28.40 6.14
CA MET A 1 16.63 27.33 5.56
C MET A 1 15.47 27.08 6.50
N ARG A 2 14.21 27.00 6.01
CA ARG A 2 13.06 26.64 6.86
C ARG A 2 13.11 25.16 7.20
N THR A 3 12.93 24.81 8.47
CA THR A 3 12.75 23.42 8.92
C THR A 3 11.46 22.87 8.32
N PRO A 4 11.48 21.69 7.67
CA PRO A 4 10.27 21.08 7.13
C PRO A 4 9.24 20.80 8.24
N GLU A 5 7.97 21.06 7.98
CA GLU A 5 6.89 20.98 8.99
C GLU A 5 6.77 19.59 9.65
N ILE A 6 7.03 18.51 8.89
CA ILE A 6 7.00 17.15 9.43
C ILE A 6 7.99 16.94 10.59
N PHE A 7 9.14 17.61 10.57
CA PHE A 7 10.10 17.52 11.68
C PHE A 7 9.55 18.16 12.95
N ILE A 8 8.86 19.29 12.81
CA ILE A 8 8.24 20.01 13.93
C ILE A 8 7.14 19.13 14.53
N ARG A 9 6.19 18.68 13.70
CA ARG A 9 5.09 17.81 14.14
C ARG A 9 5.58 16.52 14.78
N ALA A 10 6.63 15.90 14.23
CA ALA A 10 7.20 14.68 14.77
C ALA A 10 7.91 14.89 16.11
N ALA A 11 8.61 16.03 16.26
CA ALA A 11 9.23 16.40 17.52
C ALA A 11 8.17 16.68 18.60
N ASP A 12 7.12 17.44 18.28
CA ASP A 12 6.02 17.73 19.20
C ASP A 12 5.31 16.45 19.65
N TRP A 13 4.99 15.56 18.70
CA TRP A 13 4.39 14.27 19.02
C TRP A 13 5.30 13.45 19.93
N ALA A 14 6.59 13.37 19.63
CA ALA A 14 7.55 12.62 20.44
C ALA A 14 7.74 13.22 21.84
N HIS A 15 7.70 14.55 21.97
CA HIS A 15 7.83 15.24 23.26
C HIS A 15 6.60 15.04 24.15
N ALA A 16 5.40 14.99 23.55
CA ALA A 16 4.15 14.73 24.24
C ALA A 16 3.98 13.27 24.72
N ARG A 17 4.96 12.38 24.52
CA ARG A 17 4.93 10.99 25.00
C ARG A 17 5.75 10.83 26.27
N ASP A 18 5.28 9.97 27.17
CA ASP A 18 6.01 9.55 28.35
C ASP A 18 7.43 9.09 28.01
N PHE A 19 8.36 9.35 28.93
CA PHE A 19 9.79 9.10 28.73
C PHE A 19 10.10 7.62 28.37
N GLY A 20 9.31 6.68 28.90
CA GLY A 20 9.43 5.24 28.65
C GLY A 20 8.68 4.70 27.42
N CYS A 21 7.96 5.54 26.65
CA CYS A 21 7.23 5.09 25.48
C CYS A 21 8.20 4.58 24.39
N PRO A 22 8.18 3.29 23.99
CA PRO A 22 9.12 2.75 23.02
C PRO A 22 9.05 3.43 21.64
N ALA A 23 7.84 3.78 21.20
CA ALA A 23 7.63 4.52 19.95
C ALA A 23 8.17 5.95 20.03
N GLY A 24 7.97 6.62 21.18
CA GLY A 24 8.53 7.95 21.44
C GLY A 24 10.07 7.95 21.45
N ILE A 25 10.69 6.98 22.12
CA ILE A 25 12.16 6.79 22.10
C ILE A 25 12.65 6.53 20.67
N GLY A 26 11.97 5.65 19.94
CA GLY A 26 12.29 5.35 18.55
C GLY A 26 12.25 6.59 17.66
N LEU A 27 11.19 7.40 17.75
CA LEU A 27 11.06 8.62 16.96
C LEU A 27 12.08 9.69 17.35
N ARG A 28 12.36 9.87 18.65
CA ARG A 28 13.44 10.78 19.11
C ARG A 28 14.79 10.39 18.52
N ARG A 29 15.12 9.11 18.49
CA ARG A 29 16.35 8.61 17.87
C ARG A 29 16.39 8.91 16.37
N VAL A 30 15.30 8.64 15.65
CA VAL A 30 15.20 8.95 14.22
C VAL A 30 15.39 10.45 13.95
N LEU A 31 14.77 11.31 14.77
CA LEU A 31 14.91 12.77 14.66
C LEU A 31 16.35 13.20 14.90
N LEU A 32 16.99 12.73 15.99
CA LEU A 32 18.40 13.01 16.28
C LEU A 32 19.33 12.61 15.13
N GLU A 33 19.10 11.43 14.55
CA GLU A 33 19.86 10.92 13.42
C GLU A 33 19.68 11.77 12.15
N LEU A 34 18.45 12.22 11.87
CA LEU A 34 18.12 13.04 10.69
C LEU A 34 18.41 14.53 10.86
N THR A 35 18.60 15.03 12.08
CA THR A 35 19.03 16.42 12.33
C THR A 35 20.54 16.56 12.49
N GLY A 36 21.27 15.45 12.60
CA GLY A 36 22.74 15.43 12.69
C GLY A 36 23.46 15.72 11.35
N PRO A 37 24.79 15.51 11.29
CA PRO A 37 25.58 15.66 10.07
C PRO A 37 25.05 14.81 8.91
N PRO A 38 25.21 15.23 7.63
CA PRO A 38 24.80 14.45 6.46
C PRO A 38 25.42 13.06 6.46
N ARG A 39 24.60 12.03 6.29
CA ARG A 39 25.04 10.64 6.27
C ARG A 39 25.15 10.18 4.84
N VAL A 40 26.37 10.02 4.35
CA VAL A 40 26.62 9.75 2.94
C VAL A 40 27.41 8.45 2.82
N GLY A 41 27.06 7.63 1.86
CA GLY A 41 27.84 6.45 1.49
C GLY A 41 28.09 6.43 0.00
N ALA A 42 29.22 5.85 -0.43
CA ALA A 42 29.47 5.55 -1.82
C ALA A 42 29.64 4.05 -2.05
N CYS A 43 29.21 3.58 -3.21
CA CYS A 43 29.43 2.21 -3.65
C CYS A 43 29.47 2.11 -5.17
N THR A 44 30.08 1.05 -5.67
CA THR A 44 29.80 0.51 -7.00
C THR A 44 28.64 -0.48 -6.89
N LEU A 45 28.26 -1.12 -8.01
CA LEU A 45 27.29 -2.23 -7.97
C LEU A 45 27.80 -3.46 -7.19
N HIS A 46 29.09 -3.52 -6.86
CA HIS A 46 29.71 -4.72 -6.28
C HIS A 46 30.38 -4.47 -4.93
N ALA A 47 30.83 -3.24 -4.64
CA ALA A 47 31.61 -2.96 -3.44
C ALA A 47 31.35 -1.55 -2.88
N PRO A 48 31.52 -1.35 -1.56
CA PRO A 48 31.62 -0.02 -0.98
C PRO A 48 32.82 0.76 -1.55
N VAL A 49 32.70 2.08 -1.60
CA VAL A 49 33.77 3.01 -2.02
C VAL A 49 33.98 4.02 -0.89
N PRO A 50 35.23 4.24 -0.43
CA PRO A 50 35.51 5.21 0.62
C PRO A 50 35.28 6.64 0.12
N LEU A 51 34.74 7.49 0.99
CA LEU A 51 34.51 8.90 0.67
C LEU A 51 35.77 9.75 0.89
N PRO A 52 35.96 10.84 0.10
CA PRO A 52 37.00 11.81 0.38
C PRO A 52 36.78 12.49 1.74
N ALA A 53 37.85 12.62 2.53
CA ALA A 53 37.79 13.28 3.83
C ALA A 53 37.39 14.76 3.74
N SER A 54 37.58 15.38 2.57
CA SER A 54 37.20 16.77 2.26
C SER A 54 35.71 17.04 2.33
N TRP A 55 34.85 16.02 2.21
CA TRP A 55 33.40 16.21 2.11
C TRP A 55 32.73 16.66 3.42
N GLN A 56 33.42 16.53 4.57
CA GLN A 56 32.88 16.91 5.89
C GLN A 56 31.51 16.29 6.21
N VAL A 57 31.29 15.05 5.76
CA VAL A 57 30.07 14.27 5.99
C VAL A 57 30.34 13.13 6.97
N ARG A 58 29.27 12.59 7.56
CA ARG A 58 29.35 11.32 8.28
C ARG A 58 29.30 10.20 7.25
N GLU A 59 30.44 9.56 7.02
CA GLU A 59 30.53 8.41 6.12
C GLU A 59 29.75 7.21 6.67
N VAL A 60 29.01 6.54 5.78
CA VAL A 60 28.30 5.29 6.05
C VAL A 60 28.73 4.27 5.01
N VAL A 61 29.22 3.12 5.48
CA VAL A 61 29.57 2.01 4.60
C VAL A 61 28.30 1.42 4.01
N VAL A 62 28.18 1.49 2.68
CA VAL A 62 27.02 1.00 1.93
C VAL A 62 27.46 0.04 0.83
N SER A 63 26.63 -0.96 0.56
CA SER A 63 26.76 -1.85 -0.59
C SER A 63 25.52 -1.77 -1.45
N TRP A 64 25.66 -1.98 -2.76
CA TRP A 64 24.52 -2.04 -3.67
C TRP A 64 23.81 -3.41 -3.54
N PRO A 65 22.46 -3.46 -3.53
CA PRO A 65 21.54 -2.33 -3.39
C PRO A 65 21.62 -1.69 -2.01
N ALA A 66 21.68 -0.36 -1.95
CA ALA A 66 21.66 0.36 -0.68
C ALA A 66 20.30 0.13 0.01
N THR A 67 20.30 -0.74 1.01
CA THR A 67 19.15 -1.00 1.91
C THR A 67 19.44 -0.56 3.34
N SER A 68 20.66 -0.10 3.61
CA SER A 68 21.10 0.25 4.95
C SER A 68 20.25 1.41 5.47
N PRO A 69 19.62 1.26 6.65
CA PRO A 69 18.93 2.37 7.28
C PRO A 69 19.95 3.44 7.67
N GLY A 70 19.52 4.70 7.66
CA GLY A 70 20.34 5.81 8.13
C GLY A 70 21.38 6.35 7.15
N VAL A 71 21.18 6.13 5.85
CA VAL A 71 21.90 6.83 4.79
C VAL A 71 20.98 7.90 4.22
N ASP A 72 21.47 9.14 4.14
CA ASP A 72 20.74 10.24 3.51
C ASP A 72 20.93 10.19 1.99
N ILE A 73 22.18 10.11 1.53
CA ILE A 73 22.56 10.13 0.11
C ILE A 73 23.48 8.95 -0.19
N VAL A 74 23.21 8.26 -1.29
CA VAL A 74 24.06 7.20 -1.84
C VAL A 74 24.69 7.70 -3.13
N VAL A 75 26.02 7.71 -3.21
CA VAL A 75 26.75 7.99 -4.44
C VAL A 75 27.08 6.65 -5.12
N LEU A 76 26.40 6.37 -6.23
CA LEU A 76 26.64 5.17 -7.03
C LEU A 76 27.69 5.46 -8.10
N VAL A 77 28.88 4.89 -7.95
CA VAL A 77 29.97 5.00 -8.93
C VAL A 77 29.79 3.92 -9.99
N HIS A 78 29.44 4.32 -11.21
CA HIS A 78 29.19 3.39 -12.31
C HIS A 78 29.46 4.06 -13.67
N PRO A 79 30.15 3.37 -14.61
CA PRO A 79 30.25 3.85 -15.99
C PRO A 79 28.89 3.69 -16.68
N ASP A 80 28.28 4.77 -17.17
CA ASP A 80 27.01 4.68 -17.91
C ASP A 80 27.08 3.67 -19.08
N PRO A 81 25.97 2.99 -19.42
CA PRO A 81 24.64 3.05 -18.83
C PRO A 81 24.43 2.08 -17.66
N LEU A 82 23.63 2.49 -16.67
CA LEU A 82 23.24 1.63 -15.54
C LEU A 82 22.41 0.42 -16.00
N PRO A 83 22.51 -0.74 -15.34
CA PRO A 83 21.58 -1.85 -15.54
C PRO A 83 20.12 -1.47 -15.24
N ALA A 84 19.17 -2.06 -15.97
CA ALA A 84 17.73 -1.80 -15.81
C ALA A 84 17.23 -1.97 -14.37
N ALA A 85 17.62 -3.06 -13.72
CA ALA A 85 17.29 -3.33 -12.32
C ALA A 85 17.80 -2.23 -11.38
N ALA A 86 18.98 -1.66 -11.66
CA ALA A 86 19.52 -0.57 -10.86
C ALA A 86 18.73 0.74 -11.06
N ARG A 87 18.44 1.11 -12.32
CA ARG A 87 17.62 2.29 -12.63
C ARG A 87 16.23 2.20 -12.01
N SER A 88 15.58 1.04 -12.17
CA SER A 88 14.27 0.78 -11.57
C SER A 88 14.29 0.92 -10.06
N ARG A 89 15.35 0.45 -9.39
CA ARG A 89 15.46 0.56 -7.95
C ARG A 89 15.64 2.01 -7.50
N ILE A 90 16.46 2.78 -8.21
CA ILE A 90 16.66 4.21 -7.93
C ILE A 90 15.33 4.96 -8.07
N ALA A 91 14.57 4.69 -9.14
CA ALA A 91 13.28 5.33 -9.39
C ALA A 91 12.23 5.07 -8.28
N LEU A 92 12.29 3.92 -7.62
CA LEU A 92 11.35 3.52 -6.56
C LEU A 92 11.84 3.84 -5.13
N GLY A 93 13.11 4.20 -4.96
CA GLY A 93 13.74 4.35 -3.64
C GLY A 93 13.38 5.66 -2.94
N LEU A 94 13.19 5.62 -1.62
CA LEU A 94 13.05 6.84 -0.80
C LEU A 94 14.39 7.58 -0.61
N GLN A 95 15.50 6.83 -0.66
CA GLN A 95 16.86 7.35 -0.58
C GLN A 95 17.23 8.08 -1.86
N GLU A 96 18.01 9.15 -1.72
CA GLU A 96 18.56 9.87 -2.87
C GLU A 96 19.79 9.13 -3.39
N VAL A 97 19.78 8.76 -4.67
CA VAL A 97 20.91 8.07 -5.31
C VAL A 97 21.44 8.95 -6.43
N ILE A 98 22.70 9.35 -6.31
CA ILE A 98 23.41 10.17 -7.29
C ILE A 98 24.39 9.28 -8.01
N VAL A 99 24.26 9.20 -9.33
CA VAL A 99 25.09 8.34 -10.16
C VAL A 99 26.20 9.18 -10.76
N VAL A 100 27.44 8.75 -10.53
CA VAL A 100 28.64 9.41 -11.05
C VAL A 100 29.53 8.39 -11.74
N ARG A 101 30.25 8.80 -12.78
CA ARG A 101 31.21 7.93 -13.47
C ARG A 101 32.44 7.64 -12.62
N GLN A 102 32.87 8.64 -11.86
CA GLN A 102 33.99 8.59 -10.94
C GLN A 102 33.65 9.46 -9.73
N LEU A 103 34.16 9.08 -8.56
CA LEU A 103 33.93 9.83 -7.33
C LEU A 103 34.66 11.18 -7.39
N PRO A 104 33.96 12.33 -7.30
CA PRO A 104 34.59 13.64 -7.33
C PRO A 104 35.25 14.00 -5.98
N GLU A 105 36.19 14.95 -6.01
CA GLU A 105 36.83 15.50 -4.79
C GLU A 105 35.87 16.35 -3.95
N GLU A 106 34.86 16.94 -4.59
CA GLU A 106 33.79 17.71 -3.95
C GLU A 106 32.46 16.95 -3.97
N PRO A 107 31.57 17.13 -2.98
CA PRO A 107 30.30 16.42 -2.93
C PRO A 107 29.42 16.71 -4.16
N PRO A 108 28.89 15.69 -4.88
CA PRO A 108 28.12 15.88 -6.11
C PRO A 108 26.65 16.29 -5.85
N PHE A 109 26.36 16.92 -4.73
CA PHE A 109 25.01 17.31 -4.33
C PHE A 109 24.95 18.73 -3.78
N PRO A 110 23.92 19.51 -4.14
CA PRO A 110 23.73 20.82 -3.57
C PRO A 110 23.28 20.73 -2.11
N ALA A 111 23.71 21.66 -1.27
CA ALA A 111 23.33 21.72 0.15
C ALA A 111 21.81 21.77 0.37
N GLY A 112 21.07 22.37 -0.58
CA GLY A 112 19.60 22.47 -0.55
C GLY A 112 18.85 21.15 -0.75
N LEU A 113 19.52 20.06 -1.14
CA LEU A 113 18.91 18.75 -1.38
C LEU A 113 18.49 18.05 -0.07
N LEU A 114 19.31 18.19 0.97
CA LEU A 114 19.19 17.41 2.22
C LEU A 114 17.83 17.55 2.93
N PRO A 115 17.23 18.75 3.07
CA PRO A 115 15.93 18.88 3.75
C PRO A 115 14.82 18.06 3.08
N ALA A 116 14.79 18.00 1.74
CA ALA A 116 13.80 17.23 0.99
C ALA A 116 14.01 15.72 1.20
N VAL A 117 15.26 15.26 1.06
CA VAL A 117 15.64 13.86 1.26
C VAL A 117 15.29 13.39 2.67
N ARG A 118 15.72 14.15 3.69
CA ARG A 118 15.47 13.81 5.10
C ARG A 118 14.00 13.85 5.48
N SER A 119 13.21 14.73 4.85
CA SER A 119 11.76 14.71 4.97
C SER A 119 11.19 13.38 4.46
N ARG A 120 11.56 12.93 3.26
CA ARG A 120 11.10 11.64 2.72
C ARG A 120 11.51 10.46 3.60
N LEU A 121 12.74 10.47 4.12
CA LEU A 121 13.23 9.45 5.05
C LEU A 121 12.43 9.44 6.35
N LEU A 122 12.13 10.60 6.94
CA LEU A 122 11.30 10.70 8.13
C LEU A 122 9.91 10.11 7.92
N HIS A 123 9.26 10.35 6.77
CA HIS A 123 7.99 9.71 6.43
C HIS A 123 8.10 8.17 6.43
N GLY A 124 9.16 7.64 5.81
CA GLY A 124 9.45 6.21 5.77
C GLY A 124 9.66 5.62 7.16
N GLU A 125 10.43 6.29 8.01
CA GLU A 125 10.73 5.84 9.38
C GLU A 125 9.50 5.89 10.30
N ILE A 126 8.67 6.93 10.21
CA ILE A 126 7.42 7.00 10.99
C ILE A 126 6.48 5.86 10.58
N ARG A 127 6.35 5.56 9.28
CA ARG A 127 5.57 4.42 8.79
C ARG A 127 6.15 3.08 9.23
N ALA A 128 7.47 2.95 9.26
CA ALA A 128 8.13 1.76 9.80
C ALA A 128 7.91 1.60 11.30
N LEU A 129 7.91 2.70 12.07
CA LEU A 129 7.54 2.72 13.49
C LEU A 129 6.07 2.30 13.69
N ALA A 130 5.14 2.81 12.88
CA ALA A 130 3.73 2.43 12.92
C ALA A 130 3.55 0.91 12.73
N ALA A 131 4.28 0.32 11.78
CA ALA A 131 4.27 -1.12 11.55
C ALA A 131 4.84 -1.93 12.74
N ARG A 132 5.80 -1.40 13.49
CA ARG A 132 6.38 -2.03 14.69
C ARG A 132 5.53 -1.83 15.94
N HIS A 133 4.69 -0.80 15.98
CA HIS A 133 3.87 -0.44 17.13
C HIS A 133 2.38 -0.34 16.73
N PRO A 134 1.68 -1.48 16.49
CA PRO A 134 0.31 -1.47 15.96
C PRO A 134 -0.70 -0.66 16.78
N ARG A 135 -0.52 -0.60 18.12
CA ARG A 135 -1.39 0.16 19.02
C ARG A 135 -1.34 1.68 18.80
N LEU A 136 -0.27 2.18 18.18
CA LEU A 136 -0.04 3.60 17.89
C LEU A 136 -0.02 3.85 16.38
N ALA A 137 -0.39 2.87 15.57
CA ALA A 137 -0.24 2.94 14.12
C ALA A 137 -1.05 4.09 13.52
N ASP A 138 -2.29 4.29 13.97
CA ASP A 138 -3.17 5.34 13.44
C ASP A 138 -2.61 6.75 13.72
N GLU A 139 -2.15 7.01 14.95
CA GLU A 139 -1.50 8.28 15.32
C GLU A 139 -0.23 8.51 14.49
N LEU A 140 0.62 7.50 14.34
CA LEU A 140 1.87 7.60 13.59
C LEU A 140 1.62 7.75 12.08
N LEU A 141 0.60 7.09 11.52
CA LEU A 141 0.22 7.24 10.11
C LEU A 141 -0.40 8.61 9.84
N ALA A 142 -1.21 9.14 10.77
CA ALA A 142 -1.74 10.50 10.69
C ALA A 142 -0.63 11.56 10.80
N LEU A 143 0.40 11.29 11.62
CA LEU A 143 1.60 12.11 11.68
C LEU A 143 2.39 12.08 10.37
N ALA A 144 2.62 10.88 9.80
CA ALA A 144 3.32 10.71 8.54
C ALA A 144 2.56 11.32 7.35
N GLY A 145 1.24 11.43 7.40
CA GLY A 145 0.45 11.92 6.27
C GLY A 145 0.53 10.98 5.05
N PRO A 146 0.14 11.41 3.84
CA PRO A 146 0.26 10.59 2.64
C PRO A 146 1.72 10.24 2.35
N ALA A 147 1.96 9.09 1.72
CA ALA A 147 3.33 8.71 1.35
C ALA A 147 3.88 9.77 0.38
N PRO A 148 5.13 10.25 0.56
CA PRO A 148 5.69 11.25 -0.32
C PRO A 148 5.71 10.69 -1.74
N THR A 149 5.02 11.35 -2.66
CA THR A 149 5.07 11.00 -4.07
C THR A 149 6.40 11.48 -4.62
N ILE A 150 7.28 10.55 -5.01
CA ILE A 150 8.44 10.88 -5.83
C ILE A 150 7.89 11.08 -7.23
N THR A 151 7.47 12.30 -7.54
CA THR A 151 7.00 12.67 -8.88
C THR A 151 8.22 12.78 -9.81
N ARG A 152 8.59 11.66 -10.42
CA ARG A 152 9.48 11.63 -11.58
C ARG A 152 8.64 11.32 -12.81
N THR A 153 8.75 12.15 -13.84
CA THR A 153 8.16 11.82 -15.14
C THR A 153 8.88 10.59 -15.70
N PRO A 154 8.17 9.49 -16.01
CA PRO A 154 8.81 8.31 -16.58
C PRO A 154 9.40 8.62 -17.94
N ARG A 155 10.58 8.08 -18.24
CA ARG A 155 11.23 8.20 -19.56
C ARG A 155 11.03 6.93 -20.37
N VAL A 156 10.54 7.03 -21.60
CA VAL A 156 10.26 5.86 -22.45
C VAL A 156 10.88 6.07 -23.83
N ALA A 157 11.59 5.07 -24.35
CA ALA A 157 12.01 5.06 -25.74
C ALA A 157 10.94 4.39 -26.59
N VAL A 158 10.66 4.95 -27.75
CA VAL A 158 9.77 4.34 -28.75
C VAL A 158 10.63 3.79 -29.87
N ILE A 159 10.46 2.50 -30.19
CA ILE A 159 11.17 1.86 -31.31
C ILE A 159 10.14 1.32 -32.30
N SER A 160 10.39 1.55 -33.59
CA SER A 160 9.60 0.96 -34.67
C SER A 160 10.49 0.75 -35.91
N PRO A 161 10.23 -0.32 -36.70
CA PRO A 161 10.81 -0.47 -38.03
C PRO A 161 10.29 0.58 -39.03
N ASP A 162 9.11 1.15 -38.77
CA ASP A 162 8.52 2.22 -39.57
C ASP A 162 8.93 3.60 -39.00
N PRO A 163 9.77 4.38 -39.73
CA PRO A 163 10.29 5.66 -39.25
C PRO A 163 9.22 6.75 -39.11
N ASP A 164 8.07 6.60 -39.77
CA ASP A 164 6.97 7.57 -39.69
C ASP A 164 6.05 7.31 -38.49
N THR A 165 6.31 6.26 -37.71
CA THR A 165 5.55 5.93 -36.50
C THR A 165 5.67 7.04 -35.47
N ARG A 166 4.52 7.68 -35.17
CA ARG A 166 4.38 8.64 -34.08
C ARG A 166 3.44 8.10 -33.02
N VAL A 167 3.87 8.16 -31.77
CA VAL A 167 3.06 7.76 -30.62
C VAL A 167 3.05 8.88 -29.60
N GLU A 168 1.86 9.16 -29.06
CA GLU A 168 1.69 10.08 -27.95
C GLU A 168 1.55 9.29 -26.65
N LEU A 169 2.35 9.66 -25.64
CA LEU A 169 2.31 9.07 -24.30
C LEU A 169 2.09 10.18 -23.26
N PRO A 170 0.83 10.60 -23.00
CA PRO A 170 0.56 11.70 -22.08
C PRO A 170 1.13 11.46 -20.67
N GLY A 171 1.91 12.44 -20.18
CA GLY A 171 2.55 12.39 -18.86
C GLY A 171 3.77 11.48 -18.78
N ILE A 172 4.35 11.11 -19.92
CA ILE A 172 5.58 10.31 -20.06
C ILE A 172 6.51 11.06 -21.02
N ASP A 173 7.79 11.16 -20.67
CA ASP A 173 8.81 11.78 -21.51
C ASP A 173 9.30 10.77 -22.53
N ILE A 174 9.12 11.05 -23.82
CA ILE A 174 9.69 10.24 -24.90
C ILE A 174 11.16 10.64 -25.06
N ALA A 175 12.07 9.66 -24.95
CA ALA A 175 13.50 9.89 -24.96
C ALA A 175 14.20 9.13 -26.10
N ASP A 176 15.21 9.77 -26.68
CA ASP A 176 16.00 9.24 -27.80
C ASP A 176 17.32 8.60 -27.35
N ASP A 177 17.46 8.31 -26.05
CA ASP A 177 18.66 7.73 -25.45
C ASP A 177 18.38 6.41 -24.72
N ALA A 178 19.44 5.70 -24.33
CA ALA A 178 19.33 4.39 -23.67
C ALA A 178 18.94 4.46 -22.18
N HIS A 179 18.86 5.65 -21.57
CA HIS A 179 18.57 5.85 -20.15
C HIS A 179 17.07 6.00 -19.90
N VAL A 180 16.33 4.95 -20.28
CA VAL A 180 14.87 4.89 -20.19
C VAL A 180 14.38 3.93 -19.11
N ASP A 181 13.18 4.18 -18.61
CA ASP A 181 12.50 3.39 -17.60
C ASP A 181 11.72 2.22 -18.22
N ALA A 182 11.32 2.33 -19.49
CA ALA A 182 10.74 1.28 -20.32
C ALA A 182 10.97 1.57 -21.83
N VAL A 183 10.74 0.58 -22.68
CA VAL A 183 10.71 0.73 -24.15
C VAL A 183 9.33 0.33 -24.67
N LEU A 184 8.74 1.16 -25.52
CA LEU A 184 7.56 0.83 -26.31
C LEU A 184 7.97 0.45 -27.73
N ALA A 185 7.82 -0.81 -28.08
CA ALA A 185 8.02 -1.33 -29.42
C ALA A 185 6.71 -1.34 -30.21
N VAL A 186 6.66 -0.57 -31.28
CA VAL A 186 5.50 -0.42 -32.15
C VAL A 186 5.74 -1.23 -33.42
N ALA A 187 5.01 -2.34 -33.53
CA ALA A 187 5.09 -3.22 -34.69
C ALA A 187 4.42 -2.59 -35.91
N PRO A 188 4.95 -2.86 -37.13
CA PRO A 188 4.25 -2.54 -38.36
C PRO A 188 2.99 -3.41 -38.52
N PRO A 189 2.08 -3.11 -39.49
CA PRO A 189 0.83 -3.86 -39.65
C PRO A 189 0.98 -5.37 -39.84
N GLY A 190 2.10 -5.83 -40.39
CA GLY A 190 2.43 -7.25 -40.56
C GLY A 190 2.98 -7.95 -39.32
N GLY A 191 3.14 -7.23 -38.20
CA GLY A 191 3.76 -7.73 -36.98
C GLY A 191 5.29 -7.71 -37.04
N TRP A 192 5.92 -8.39 -36.08
CA TRP A 192 7.38 -8.48 -35.99
C TRP A 192 7.96 -9.48 -36.97
N THR A 193 9.05 -9.10 -37.61
CA THR A 193 9.86 -9.97 -38.48
C THR A 193 11.09 -10.49 -37.74
N THR A 194 11.72 -11.54 -38.28
CA THR A 194 12.97 -12.08 -37.72
C THR A 194 14.12 -11.07 -37.70
N ALA A 195 14.09 -10.07 -38.59
CA ALA A 195 15.06 -8.97 -38.62
C ALA A 195 14.93 -8.03 -37.41
N ASP A 196 13.74 -7.95 -36.79
CA ASP A 196 13.47 -7.08 -35.65
C ASP A 196 13.87 -7.71 -34.31
N HIS A 197 13.98 -9.05 -34.27
CA HIS A 197 14.24 -9.80 -33.03
C HIS A 197 15.50 -9.32 -32.28
N PRO A 198 16.65 -9.03 -32.93
CA PRO A 198 17.83 -8.54 -32.23
C PRO A 198 17.60 -7.19 -31.52
N THR A 199 16.87 -6.27 -32.17
CA THR A 199 16.53 -4.96 -31.62
C THR A 199 15.56 -5.09 -30.44
N LEU A 200 14.54 -5.94 -30.55
CA LEU A 200 13.61 -6.24 -29.46
C LEU A 200 14.32 -6.87 -28.27
N ALA A 201 15.22 -7.83 -28.51
CA ALA A 201 15.99 -8.49 -27.45
C ALA A 201 16.96 -7.52 -26.75
N ASP A 202 17.64 -6.64 -27.49
CA ASP A 202 18.49 -5.59 -26.90
C ASP A 202 17.66 -4.59 -26.08
N ALA A 203 16.51 -4.16 -26.60
CA ALA A 203 15.59 -3.26 -25.89
C ALA A 203 15.09 -3.88 -24.57
N ALA A 204 14.64 -5.14 -24.60
CA ALA A 204 14.22 -5.87 -23.41
C ALA A 204 15.35 -5.96 -22.38
N ARG A 205 16.57 -6.29 -22.82
CA ARG A 205 17.74 -6.40 -21.94
C ARG A 205 18.15 -5.05 -21.32
N ARG A 206 18.16 -3.98 -22.10
CA ARG A 206 18.63 -2.65 -21.64
C ARG A 206 17.61 -1.95 -20.76
N ALA A 207 16.33 -2.03 -21.11
CA ALA A 207 15.25 -1.38 -20.39
C ALA A 207 14.73 -2.21 -19.21
N GLY A 208 14.82 -3.54 -19.30
CA GLY A 208 14.21 -4.47 -18.36
C GLY A 208 12.68 -4.45 -18.37
N ARG A 209 12.08 -3.62 -19.24
CA ARG A 209 10.63 -3.45 -19.43
C ARG A 209 10.36 -3.12 -20.89
N LEU A 210 10.11 -4.15 -21.68
CA LEU A 210 9.67 -4.01 -23.06
C LEU A 210 8.14 -4.09 -23.12
N VAL A 211 7.50 -3.12 -23.75
CA VAL A 211 6.07 -3.13 -24.08
C VAL A 211 5.95 -3.23 -25.59
N SER A 212 5.11 -4.12 -26.09
CA SER A 212 5.02 -4.39 -27.53
C SER A 212 3.58 -4.29 -28.02
N THR A 213 3.35 -3.66 -29.17
CA THR A 213 2.01 -3.58 -29.78
C THR A 213 1.60 -4.85 -30.55
N ALA A 214 2.54 -5.77 -30.80
CA ALA A 214 2.28 -7.09 -31.39
C ALA A 214 2.92 -8.21 -30.56
N PRO A 215 2.46 -9.47 -30.71
CA PRO A 215 3.01 -10.60 -29.95
C PRO A 215 4.53 -10.72 -30.09
N LEU A 216 5.25 -10.75 -28.96
CA LEU A 216 6.70 -10.83 -28.95
C LEU A 216 7.20 -12.21 -29.42
N PRO A 217 8.36 -12.27 -30.07
CA PRO A 217 9.03 -13.53 -30.39
C PRO A 217 9.30 -14.37 -29.14
N ALA A 218 9.28 -15.70 -29.30
CA ALA A 218 9.57 -16.62 -28.21
C ALA A 218 10.95 -16.34 -27.59
N GLY A 219 11.00 -16.24 -26.25
CA GLY A 219 12.23 -15.98 -25.50
C GLY A 219 12.57 -14.50 -25.28
N ILE A 220 11.81 -13.56 -25.85
CA ILE A 220 11.95 -12.12 -25.57
C ILE A 220 10.95 -11.73 -24.48
N PRO A 221 11.39 -11.33 -23.27
CA PRO A 221 10.47 -10.93 -22.21
C PRO A 221 9.86 -9.55 -22.52
N GLY A 222 8.57 -9.38 -22.19
CA GLY A 222 7.89 -8.10 -22.30
C GLY A 222 6.38 -8.21 -22.10
N THR A 223 5.72 -7.06 -22.09
CA THR A 223 4.28 -6.90 -21.93
C THR A 223 3.64 -6.61 -23.29
N LEU A 224 2.63 -7.39 -23.67
CA LEU A 224 1.84 -7.13 -24.87
C LEU A 224 0.77 -6.07 -24.59
N VAL A 225 0.62 -5.08 -25.48
CA VAL A 225 -0.51 -4.15 -25.45
C VAL A 225 -1.78 -4.93 -25.80
N PRO A 226 -2.80 -4.96 -24.92
CA PRO A 226 -4.03 -5.68 -25.23
C PRO A 226 -4.76 -5.06 -26.44
N PRO A 227 -5.43 -5.87 -27.28
CA PRO A 227 -6.20 -5.35 -28.40
C PRO A 227 -7.24 -4.31 -27.97
N GLY A 228 -7.31 -3.19 -28.70
CA GLY A 228 -8.26 -2.11 -28.42
C GLY A 228 -7.91 -1.22 -27.22
N ARG A 229 -6.78 -1.45 -26.54
CA ARG A 229 -6.29 -0.57 -25.46
C ARG A 229 -5.22 0.39 -25.95
N PRO A 230 -5.18 1.62 -25.41
CA PRO A 230 -4.16 2.58 -25.79
C PRO A 230 -2.78 2.14 -25.24
N PRO A 231 -1.68 2.27 -26.01
CA PRO A 231 -0.34 1.85 -25.59
C PRO A 231 0.11 2.47 -24.25
N VAL A 232 -0.32 3.70 -23.96
CA VAL A 232 0.01 4.39 -22.71
C VAL A 232 -0.42 3.62 -21.45
N GLU A 233 -1.54 2.90 -21.49
CA GLU A 233 -2.00 2.09 -20.35
C GLU A 233 -1.07 0.90 -20.09
N ALA A 234 -0.65 0.22 -21.16
CA ALA A 234 0.28 -0.90 -21.07
C ALA A 234 1.66 -0.43 -20.59
N VAL A 235 2.13 0.72 -21.06
CA VAL A 235 3.38 1.36 -20.58
C VAL A 235 3.27 1.71 -19.10
N ARG A 236 2.18 2.36 -18.67
CA ARG A 236 1.94 2.69 -17.26
C ARG A 236 1.93 1.43 -16.39
N HIS A 237 1.28 0.36 -16.85
CA HIS A 237 1.28 -0.91 -16.17
C HIS A 237 2.69 -1.51 -16.07
N ALA A 238 3.44 -1.56 -17.18
CA ALA A 238 4.80 -2.08 -17.19
C ALA A 238 5.72 -1.31 -16.22
N LEU A 239 5.56 0.02 -16.11
CA LEU A 239 6.32 0.84 -15.16
C LEU A 239 6.02 0.49 -13.68
N THR A 240 4.89 -0.14 -13.37
CA THR A 240 4.60 -0.66 -12.02
C THR A 240 5.29 -2.00 -11.73
N LEU A 241 5.69 -2.72 -12.77
CA LEU A 241 6.36 -4.00 -12.65
C LEU A 241 7.86 -3.80 -12.36
N PRO A 242 8.51 -4.71 -11.62
CA PRO A 242 9.96 -4.68 -11.48
C PRO A 242 10.65 -4.86 -12.86
N ALA A 243 11.79 -4.19 -13.05
CA ALA A 243 12.58 -4.36 -14.27
C ALA A 243 13.36 -5.69 -14.23
N ASP A 244 13.39 -6.38 -15.36
CA ASP A 244 14.15 -7.62 -15.53
C ASP A 244 15.66 -7.35 -15.77
N PRO A 245 16.53 -8.29 -15.34
CA PRO A 245 16.22 -9.44 -14.52
C PRO A 245 15.95 -9.05 -13.06
N LEU A 246 15.05 -9.78 -12.40
CA LEU A 246 14.85 -9.65 -10.97
C LEU A 246 16.14 -10.00 -10.21
N PRO A 247 16.45 -9.28 -9.11
CA PRO A 247 17.59 -9.63 -8.28
C PRO A 247 17.38 -11.00 -7.64
N ASP A 248 18.47 -11.75 -7.47
CA ASP A 248 18.43 -13.04 -6.80
C ASP A 248 17.83 -12.90 -5.40
N ALA A 249 16.78 -13.68 -5.14
CA ALA A 249 16.11 -13.68 -3.86
C ALA A 249 17.05 -14.30 -2.81
N ARG A 250 17.46 -13.52 -1.82
CA ARG A 250 18.21 -14.07 -0.68
C ARG A 250 17.35 -15.12 0.06
N PRO A 251 17.94 -16.21 0.56
CA PRO A 251 17.19 -17.23 1.29
C PRO A 251 16.31 -16.64 2.41
N GLY A 252 15.04 -17.05 2.44
CA GLY A 252 14.07 -16.61 3.45
C GLY A 252 13.55 -15.17 3.33
N THR A 253 13.97 -14.39 2.32
CA THR A 253 13.38 -13.05 2.08
C THR A 253 11.93 -13.13 1.63
N TRP A 254 11.59 -14.11 0.79
CA TRP A 254 10.21 -14.37 0.37
C TRP A 254 9.30 -14.72 1.54
N LEU A 255 9.76 -15.54 2.48
CA LEU A 255 8.99 -15.86 3.70
C LEU A 255 8.72 -14.60 4.53
N ARG A 256 9.76 -13.78 4.76
CA ARG A 256 9.62 -12.52 5.50
C ARG A 256 8.68 -11.53 4.79
N ALA A 257 8.77 -11.42 3.46
CA ALA A 257 7.88 -10.59 2.67
C ALA A 257 6.43 -11.08 2.74
N ALA A 258 6.20 -12.39 2.59
CA ALA A 258 4.88 -13.00 2.70
C ALA A 258 4.29 -12.81 4.10
N GLU A 259 5.09 -12.99 5.17
CA GLU A 259 4.67 -12.71 6.54
C GLU A 259 4.34 -11.23 6.77
N GLN A 260 5.08 -10.31 6.16
CA GLN A 260 4.82 -8.89 6.29
C GLN A 260 3.55 -8.48 5.53
N LEU A 261 3.32 -9.03 4.34
CA LEU A 261 2.08 -8.85 3.59
C LEU A 261 0.88 -9.43 4.34
N GLU A 262 1.02 -10.61 4.93
CA GLU A 262 -0.01 -11.23 5.76
C GLU A 262 -0.32 -10.39 7.00
N ARG A 263 0.72 -9.85 7.67
CA ARG A 263 0.53 -8.91 8.79
C ARG A 263 -0.25 -7.66 8.36
N ARG A 264 0.12 -7.04 7.24
CA ARG A 264 -0.59 -5.87 6.69
C ARG A 264 -2.04 -6.21 6.35
N ARG A 265 -2.26 -7.34 5.67
CA ARG A 265 -3.59 -7.84 5.32
C ARG A 265 -4.46 -8.02 6.57
N ARG A 266 -3.93 -8.60 7.64
CA ARG A 266 -4.65 -8.77 8.91
C ARG A 266 -5.04 -7.45 9.55
N VAL A 267 -4.17 -6.45 9.55
CA VAL A 267 -4.48 -5.12 10.08
C VAL A 267 -5.61 -4.46 9.27
N LEU A 268 -5.52 -4.50 7.94
CA LEU A 268 -6.57 -3.97 7.07
C LEU A 268 -7.89 -4.71 7.25
N LEU A 269 -7.84 -6.04 7.35
CA LEU A 269 -9.00 -6.87 7.60
C LEU A 269 -9.63 -6.53 8.96
N ASP A 270 -8.84 -6.38 10.03
CA ASP A 270 -9.35 -6.06 11.36
C ASP A 270 -10.00 -4.67 11.41
N THR A 271 -9.41 -3.70 10.71
CA THR A 271 -9.98 -2.35 10.57
C THR A 271 -11.32 -2.42 9.84
N HIS A 272 -11.36 -3.13 8.71
CA HIS A 272 -12.58 -3.32 7.93
C HIS A 272 -13.66 -4.06 8.73
N LEU A 273 -13.31 -5.13 9.44
CA LEU A 273 -14.23 -5.87 10.31
C LEU A 273 -14.78 -4.99 11.42
N THR A 274 -13.95 -4.14 12.02
CA THR A 274 -14.37 -3.22 13.09
C THR A 274 -15.39 -2.21 12.57
N ASP A 275 -15.18 -1.65 11.37
CA ASP A 275 -16.15 -0.79 10.69
C ASP A 275 -17.47 -1.54 10.41
N LEU A 276 -17.40 -2.75 9.83
CA LEU A 276 -18.60 -3.54 9.51
C LEU A 276 -19.41 -3.92 10.76
N VAL A 277 -18.73 -4.23 11.88
CA VAL A 277 -19.37 -4.49 13.18
C VAL A 277 -20.05 -3.23 13.71
N THR A 278 -19.39 -2.08 13.59
CA THR A 278 -19.92 -0.78 14.03
C THR A 278 -21.17 -0.40 13.25
N ARG A 279 -21.15 -0.57 11.92
CA ARG A 279 -22.29 -0.31 11.02
C ARG A 279 -23.34 -1.43 11.03
N ARG A 280 -23.04 -2.58 11.64
CA ARG A 280 -23.90 -3.79 11.68
C ARG A 280 -24.25 -4.27 10.26
N ALA A 281 -23.27 -4.24 9.37
CA ALA A 281 -23.42 -4.57 7.95
C ALA A 281 -23.48 -6.10 7.74
N VAL A 282 -24.61 -6.72 8.09
CA VAL A 282 -24.81 -8.18 8.06
C VAL A 282 -24.52 -8.79 6.67
N GLY A 283 -24.98 -8.14 5.60
CA GLY A 283 -24.77 -8.61 4.23
C GLY A 283 -23.30 -8.56 3.79
N GLU A 284 -22.60 -7.46 4.08
CA GLU A 284 -21.18 -7.29 3.77
C GLU A 284 -20.31 -8.28 4.56
N LEU A 285 -20.63 -8.54 5.84
CA LEU A 285 -19.94 -9.57 6.65
C LEU A 285 -20.13 -10.97 6.08
N ALA A 286 -21.35 -11.31 5.62
CA ALA A 286 -21.64 -12.60 5.01
C ALA A 286 -20.93 -12.76 3.65
N GLN A 287 -20.90 -11.70 2.84
CA GLN A 287 -20.16 -11.69 1.57
C GLN A 287 -18.65 -11.86 1.81
N LEU A 288 -18.07 -11.14 2.77
CA LEU A 288 -16.66 -11.26 3.12
C LEU A 288 -16.30 -12.67 3.60
N ALA A 289 -17.19 -13.31 4.37
CA ALA A 289 -17.03 -14.72 4.75
C ALA A 289 -17.04 -15.66 3.55
N HIS A 290 -17.93 -15.42 2.58
CA HIS A 290 -17.98 -16.18 1.34
C HIS A 290 -16.70 -16.00 0.49
N GLU A 291 -16.22 -14.77 0.34
CA GLU A 291 -14.97 -14.46 -0.38
C GLU A 291 -13.74 -15.12 0.25
N GLN A 292 -13.74 -15.26 1.58
CA GLN A 292 -12.71 -15.98 2.33
C GLN A 292 -12.88 -17.52 2.28
N GLY A 293 -13.95 -18.02 1.67
CA GLY A 293 -14.26 -19.45 1.55
C GLY A 293 -14.77 -20.08 2.85
N LEU A 294 -15.29 -19.27 3.78
CA LEU A 294 -15.90 -19.78 5.01
C LEU A 294 -17.36 -20.21 4.75
N PRO A 295 -17.85 -21.28 5.39
CA PRO A 295 -19.24 -21.66 5.27
C PRO A 295 -20.16 -20.56 5.81
N PRO A 296 -21.39 -20.42 5.29
CA PRO A 296 -22.32 -19.40 5.77
C PRO A 296 -22.65 -19.65 7.25
N SER A 297 -22.63 -18.59 8.07
CA SER A 297 -23.13 -18.68 9.43
C SER A 297 -24.64 -18.54 9.46
N SER A 298 -25.26 -19.06 10.54
CA SER A 298 -26.70 -18.89 10.73
C SER A 298 -27.03 -17.42 10.96
N PRO A 299 -28.07 -16.86 10.30
CA PRO A 299 -28.47 -15.47 10.51
C PRO A 299 -28.91 -15.23 11.97
N PRO A 300 -28.95 -13.96 12.42
CA PRO A 300 -29.38 -13.64 13.78
C PRO A 300 -30.78 -14.20 14.05
N ARG A 301 -30.91 -15.03 15.10
CA ARG A 301 -32.20 -15.58 15.51
C ARG A 301 -33.03 -14.45 16.11
N LEU A 302 -34.03 -13.98 15.37
CA LEU A 302 -34.92 -12.87 15.76
C LEU A 302 -36.22 -13.33 16.46
N ARG A 303 -36.50 -14.64 16.49
CA ARG A 303 -37.75 -15.21 17.01
C ARG A 303 -37.93 -14.94 18.51
N GLU A 304 -36.86 -15.06 19.28
CA GLU A 304 -36.89 -14.84 20.74
C GLU A 304 -37.19 -13.36 21.07
N GLN A 305 -36.59 -12.42 20.32
CA GLN A 305 -36.78 -10.99 20.50
C GLN A 305 -38.17 -10.56 20.04
N LEU A 306 -38.73 -11.21 19.02
CA LEU A 306 -40.13 -11.01 18.61
C LEU A 306 -41.10 -11.46 19.70
N GLY A 307 -40.89 -12.65 20.29
CA GLY A 307 -41.69 -13.15 21.40
C GLY A 307 -41.67 -12.21 22.61
N GLN A 308 -40.49 -11.70 22.98
CA GLN A 308 -40.34 -10.73 24.06
C GLN A 308 -41.03 -9.38 23.75
N ALA A 309 -40.98 -8.92 22.50
CA ALA A 309 -41.65 -7.71 22.08
C ALA A 309 -43.18 -7.84 22.15
N LEU A 310 -43.73 -8.98 21.71
CA LEU A 310 -45.16 -9.28 21.79
C LEU A 310 -45.64 -9.40 23.24
N LEU A 311 -44.87 -10.07 24.11
CA LEU A 311 -45.18 -10.17 25.54
C LEU A 311 -45.20 -8.78 26.21
N MET A 312 -44.21 -7.93 25.93
CA MET A 312 -44.16 -6.56 26.46
C MET A 312 -45.31 -5.71 25.93
N ALA A 313 -45.65 -5.82 24.65
CA ALA A 313 -46.79 -5.13 24.06
C ALA A 313 -48.10 -5.53 24.78
N PHE A 314 -48.28 -6.82 25.04
CA PHE A 314 -49.46 -7.35 25.73
C PHE A 314 -49.57 -6.85 27.18
N VAL A 315 -48.49 -6.98 27.98
CA VAL A 315 -48.49 -6.57 29.39
C VAL A 315 -48.68 -5.07 29.54
N VAL A 316 -47.96 -4.26 28.76
CA VAL A 316 -48.07 -2.79 28.82
C VAL A 316 -49.42 -2.32 28.30
N GLY A 317 -49.93 -2.92 27.22
CA GLY A 317 -51.24 -2.60 26.66
C GLY A 317 -52.38 -2.89 27.63
N LEU A 318 -52.36 -4.04 28.31
CA LEU A 318 -53.35 -4.38 29.33
C LEU A 318 -53.28 -3.45 30.54
N ALA A 319 -52.07 -3.12 31.00
CA ALA A 319 -51.88 -2.21 32.13
C ALA A 319 -52.41 -0.80 31.81
N ALA A 320 -52.10 -0.26 30.63
CA ALA A 320 -52.57 1.05 30.18
C ALA A 320 -54.09 1.08 29.95
N CYS A 321 -54.66 0.02 29.36
CA CYS A 321 -56.11 -0.11 29.19
C CYS A 321 -56.82 -0.10 30.56
N ARG A 322 -56.30 -0.86 31.53
CA ARG A 322 -56.85 -0.90 32.90
C ARG A 322 -56.73 0.45 33.61
N ALA A 323 -55.63 1.18 33.42
CA ALA A 323 -55.42 2.49 34.05
C ALA A 323 -56.36 3.58 33.51
N VAL A 324 -56.72 3.52 32.23
CA VAL A 324 -57.56 4.54 31.55
C VAL A 324 -59.04 4.11 31.50
N TRP A 325 -59.39 2.92 31.98
CA TRP A 325 -60.74 2.37 31.93
C TRP A 325 -61.82 3.30 32.51
N ALA A 326 -61.50 4.03 33.57
CA ALA A 326 -62.41 4.98 34.21
C ALA A 326 -62.81 6.17 33.31
N ALA A 327 -62.01 6.51 32.30
CA ALA A 327 -62.30 7.58 31.35
C ALA A 327 -63.19 7.13 30.16
N GLY A 328 -63.51 5.84 30.07
CA GLY A 328 -64.37 5.27 29.05
C GLY A 328 -63.69 4.19 28.19
N PRO A 329 -64.46 3.25 27.63
CA PRO A 329 -63.93 2.06 26.96
C PRO A 329 -63.14 2.38 25.69
N LEU A 330 -63.56 3.40 24.94
CA LEU A 330 -62.84 3.85 23.74
C LEU A 330 -61.48 4.49 24.09
N ALA A 331 -61.42 5.31 25.14
CA ALA A 331 -60.18 5.93 25.61
C ALA A 331 -59.20 4.87 26.17
N ALA A 332 -59.72 3.86 26.86
CA ALA A 332 -58.92 2.75 27.37
C ALA A 332 -58.33 1.88 26.26
N ALA A 333 -59.13 1.56 25.24
CA ALA A 333 -58.67 0.78 24.09
C ALA A 333 -57.59 1.51 23.28
N THR A 334 -57.76 2.80 23.01
CA THR A 334 -56.77 3.60 22.26
C THR A 334 -55.46 3.78 23.05
N ALA A 335 -55.55 4.10 24.35
CA ALA A 335 -54.39 4.22 25.22
C ALA A 335 -53.62 2.88 25.34
N GLY A 336 -54.34 1.77 25.51
CA GLY A 336 -53.76 0.43 25.54
C GLY A 336 -53.04 0.07 24.24
N MET A 337 -53.65 0.34 23.08
CA MET A 337 -53.06 0.05 21.78
C MET A 337 -51.81 0.90 21.48
N LEU A 338 -51.84 2.20 21.78
CA LEU A 338 -50.68 3.08 21.60
C LEU A 338 -49.52 2.67 22.52
N ALA A 339 -49.81 2.36 23.78
CA ALA A 339 -48.79 1.91 24.73
C ALA A 339 -48.19 0.55 24.33
N ALA A 340 -49.01 -0.39 23.83
CA ALA A 340 -48.56 -1.67 23.32
C ALA A 340 -47.64 -1.53 22.09
N LEU A 341 -48.03 -0.68 21.11
CA LEU A 341 -47.22 -0.41 19.91
C LEU A 341 -45.90 0.26 20.26
N ALA A 342 -45.91 1.24 21.17
CA ALA A 342 -44.70 1.94 21.60
C ALA A 342 -43.74 0.99 22.34
N ALA A 343 -44.23 0.25 23.35
CA ALA A 343 -43.40 -0.65 24.14
C ALA A 343 -42.91 -1.85 23.32
N GLY A 344 -43.79 -2.48 22.55
CA GLY A 344 -43.45 -3.59 21.66
C GLY A 344 -42.49 -3.17 20.55
N GLY A 345 -42.75 -2.04 19.90
CA GLY A 345 -41.91 -1.47 18.84
C GLY A 345 -40.51 -1.11 19.34
N LEU A 346 -40.40 -0.41 20.47
CA LEU A 346 -39.11 -0.10 21.11
C LEU A 346 -38.36 -1.37 21.50
N ARG A 347 -39.05 -2.37 22.07
CA ARG A 347 -38.43 -3.63 22.49
C ARG A 347 -37.94 -4.45 21.30
N TRP A 348 -38.73 -4.51 20.23
CA TRP A 348 -38.36 -5.15 18.97
C TRP A 348 -37.15 -4.48 18.35
N TRP A 349 -37.16 -3.15 18.27
CA TRP A 349 -36.05 -2.40 17.68
C TRP A 349 -34.75 -2.56 18.46
N ARG A 350 -34.80 -2.45 19.80
CA ARG A 350 -33.62 -2.72 20.65
C ARG A 350 -33.16 -4.18 20.53
N GLY A 351 -34.07 -5.13 20.62
CA GLY A 351 -33.75 -6.56 20.53
C GLY A 351 -33.14 -6.95 19.19
N ARG A 352 -33.67 -6.43 18.08
CA ARG A 352 -33.10 -6.63 16.73
C ARG A 352 -31.69 -6.06 16.64
N ARG A 353 -31.46 -4.84 17.17
CA ARG A 353 -30.13 -4.22 17.18
C ARG A 353 -29.12 -5.02 18.01
N GLU A 354 -29.52 -5.50 19.18
CA GLU A 354 -28.69 -6.34 20.05
C GLU A 354 -28.34 -7.68 19.40
N ALA A 355 -29.33 -8.34 18.78
CA ALA A 355 -29.13 -9.60 18.06
C ALA A 355 -28.17 -9.42 16.88
N GLN A 356 -28.33 -8.34 16.11
CA GLN A 356 -27.44 -7.98 15.01
C GLN A 356 -26.02 -7.65 15.50
N SER A 357 -25.87 -6.91 16.60
CA SER A 357 -24.54 -6.59 17.14
C SER A 357 -23.81 -7.81 17.68
N ARG A 358 -24.52 -8.72 18.36
CA ARG A 358 -23.94 -9.97 18.86
C ARG A 358 -23.51 -10.85 17.70
N TRP A 359 -24.39 -11.05 16.73
CA TRP A 359 -24.07 -11.83 15.53
C TRP A 359 -22.89 -11.22 14.77
N ALA A 360 -22.86 -9.91 14.57
CA ALA A 360 -21.76 -9.24 13.86
C ALA A 360 -20.42 -9.41 14.61
N ALA A 361 -20.43 -9.29 15.94
CA ALA A 361 -19.24 -9.52 16.75
C ALA A 361 -18.76 -10.97 16.70
N GLU A 362 -19.68 -11.94 16.73
CA GLU A 362 -19.38 -13.37 16.59
C GLU A 362 -18.82 -13.71 15.21
N GLU A 363 -19.42 -13.18 14.14
CA GLU A 363 -18.96 -13.39 12.76
C GLU A 363 -17.60 -12.75 12.53
N ALA A 364 -17.37 -11.53 13.02
CA ALA A 364 -16.06 -10.90 12.97
C ALA A 364 -15.02 -11.69 13.77
N ALA A 365 -15.36 -12.21 14.96
CA ALA A 365 -14.47 -13.05 15.75
C ALA A 365 -14.18 -14.40 15.05
N ARG A 366 -15.13 -14.92 14.27
CA ARG A 366 -14.94 -16.11 13.43
C ARG A 366 -14.01 -15.82 12.25
N LEU A 367 -14.22 -14.71 11.55
CA LEU A 367 -13.36 -14.24 10.45
C LEU A 367 -11.92 -13.98 10.91
N ARG A 368 -11.73 -13.43 12.12
CA ARG A 368 -10.40 -13.25 12.74
C ARG A 368 -9.71 -14.57 13.09
N ARG A 369 -10.50 -15.57 13.51
CA ARG A 369 -10.00 -16.87 13.98
C ARG A 369 -9.79 -17.88 12.87
N ALA A 370 -10.34 -17.65 11.67
CA ALA A 370 -10.21 -18.52 10.51
C ALA A 370 -8.74 -18.93 10.32
N PRO A 371 -8.36 -20.17 10.71
CA PRO A 371 -7.00 -20.64 10.58
C PRO A 371 -6.78 -21.13 9.14
N GLU A 372 -5.52 -21.14 8.73
CA GLU A 372 -5.05 -21.73 7.47
C GLU A 372 -5.41 -20.99 6.19
N HIS A 373 -4.86 -19.80 6.02
CA HIS A 373 -4.11 -19.61 4.79
C HIS A 373 -2.66 -19.62 5.21
N ALA A 374 -1.95 -20.74 5.00
CA ALA A 374 -0.50 -20.67 4.93
C ALA A 374 -0.17 -19.43 4.08
N PRO A 375 0.83 -18.60 4.45
CA PRO A 375 1.06 -17.29 3.83
C PRO A 375 1.02 -17.32 2.29
N ALA A 376 1.33 -18.46 1.68
CA ALA A 376 1.26 -18.69 0.24
C ALA A 376 -0.14 -18.94 -0.39
N VAL A 377 -1.16 -19.46 0.32
CA VAL A 377 -2.41 -19.94 -0.33
C VAL A 377 -3.30 -18.80 -0.81
N TRP A 378 -3.41 -17.71 -0.03
CA TRP A 378 -4.12 -16.52 -0.51
C TRP A 378 -3.34 -15.86 -1.64
N LEU A 379 -2.00 -15.72 -1.51
CA LEU A 379 -1.13 -15.16 -2.54
C LEU A 379 -1.28 -15.93 -3.86
N ARG A 380 -1.28 -17.26 -3.83
CA ARG A 380 -1.52 -18.11 -5.02
C ARG A 380 -2.90 -17.89 -5.63
N ARG A 381 -3.96 -17.78 -4.81
CA ARG A 381 -5.32 -17.51 -5.29
C ARG A 381 -5.45 -16.11 -5.91
N THR A 382 -4.81 -15.10 -5.33
CA THR A 382 -4.81 -13.73 -5.87
C THR A 382 -4.04 -13.67 -7.19
N LEU A 383 -2.84 -14.24 -7.25
CA LEU A 383 -2.03 -14.30 -8.48
C LEU A 383 -2.74 -15.06 -9.60
N ALA A 384 -3.44 -16.17 -9.28
CA ALA A 384 -4.21 -16.92 -10.26
C ALA A 384 -5.39 -16.13 -10.86
N LYS A 385 -5.99 -15.19 -10.10
CA LYS A 385 -7.06 -14.31 -10.59
C LYS A 385 -6.55 -13.15 -11.44
N GLU A 386 -5.32 -12.68 -11.21
CA GLU A 386 -4.73 -11.56 -11.98
C GLU A 386 -4.07 -12.03 -13.29
N LEU A 387 -3.74 -13.32 -13.40
CA LEU A 387 -3.14 -13.92 -14.59
C LEU A 387 -4.16 -14.52 -15.59
N THR A 388 -5.45 -14.51 -15.24
CA THR A 388 -6.59 -14.86 -16.10
C THR A 388 -7.32 -13.61 -16.54
#